data_AF-A0AA95FHC4-F1
#
_entry.id   AF-A0AA95FHC4-F1
#
_cell.length_a   1.000
_cell.length_b   1.000
_cell.length_c   1.000
_cell.angle_alpha   90.00
_cell.angle_beta   90.00
_cell.angle_gamma   90.00
#
_symmetry.space_group_name_H-M   'P 1'
#
loop_
_entity.id
_entity.type
_entity.pdbx_description
1 polymer ?
#
loop_
_entity_poly.entity_id
_entity_poly.type
_entity_poly.pdbx_seq_one_letter_code
_entity_poly.pdbx_strand_id
1 'polypeptide(L)'
;MQFIRIFLIGMFLSFSNALFSQKIKILSKKQILKVFKSTVVQNTKGNISTDSNPWFTDNSEDKYFKDKIIEFKNARSFQRDYCKIINWNFYKKDAFVIGDADYCNEPPMQKVTKPENFISLKLIQNNSGVVLLLFNEDKLIDQFLIISLEKIKSVYDENESDLIMKLKRLN
;
A
#
# COMPACT_ATOMS: atom_id res chain seq x y z
N MET A 1 -30.03 41.07 -34.67
CA MET A 1 -29.72 40.62 -33.28
C MET A 1 -30.21 39.18 -33.07
N GLN A 2 -29.50 38.20 -33.61
CA GLN A 2 -29.85 36.78 -33.38
C GLN A 2 -28.62 35.87 -33.37
N PHE A 3 -27.52 36.29 -34.02
CA PHE A 3 -26.26 35.56 -34.02
C PHE A 3 -25.42 35.68 -32.74
N ILE A 4 -25.63 36.71 -31.91
CA ILE A 4 -24.83 36.93 -30.69
C ILE A 4 -25.31 36.05 -29.51
N ARG A 5 -26.56 35.56 -29.54
CA ARG A 5 -27.12 34.75 -28.43
C ARG A 5 -26.73 33.26 -28.50
N ILE A 6 -26.30 32.76 -29.67
CA ILE A 6 -25.94 31.34 -29.82
C ILE A 6 -24.47 31.09 -29.39
N PHE A 7 -23.62 32.11 -29.44
CA PHE A 7 -22.20 31.98 -29.11
C PHE A 7 -21.92 31.83 -27.60
N LEU A 8 -22.82 32.29 -26.73
CA LEU A 8 -22.62 32.26 -25.28
C LEU A 8 -23.12 30.97 -24.59
N ILE A 9 -23.92 30.15 -25.28
CA ILE A 9 -24.43 28.88 -24.72
C ILE A 9 -23.47 27.71 -25.02
N GLY A 10 -22.63 27.82 -26.05
CA GLY A 10 -21.62 26.80 -26.39
C GLY A 10 -20.36 26.81 -25.52
N MET A 11 -20.10 27.89 -24.78
CA MET A 11 -18.86 28.06 -24.00
C MET A 11 -19.02 27.70 -22.51
N PHE A 12 -20.24 27.39 -22.05
CA PHE A 12 -20.53 27.08 -20.65
C PHE A 12 -20.61 25.58 -20.31
N LEU A 13 -20.53 24.69 -21.32
CA LEU A 13 -20.59 23.23 -21.12
C LEU A 13 -19.22 22.54 -21.15
N SER A 14 -18.12 23.29 -21.28
CA SER A 14 -16.78 22.71 -21.41
C SER A 14 -16.00 22.60 -20.10
N PHE A 15 -16.58 23.03 -18.97
CA PHE A 15 -15.93 23.00 -17.65
C PHE A 15 -16.78 22.24 -16.64
N SER A 16 -16.62 20.93 -16.53
CA SER A 16 -16.90 20.20 -15.27
C SER A 16 -16.60 18.70 -15.27
N ASN A 17 -16.15 18.07 -16.37
CA ASN A 17 -15.83 16.64 -16.35
C ASN A 17 -14.33 16.33 -16.22
N ALA A 18 -13.66 16.98 -15.28
CA ALA A 18 -12.25 16.69 -14.98
C ALA A 18 -11.99 16.48 -13.48
N LEU A 19 -12.85 15.73 -12.80
CA LEU A 19 -12.39 14.98 -11.62
C LEU A 19 -11.59 13.77 -12.12
N PHE A 20 -10.39 14.03 -12.63
CA PHE A 20 -9.40 12.98 -12.83
C PHE A 20 -8.95 12.50 -11.46
N SER A 21 -9.64 11.51 -10.91
CA SER A 21 -8.94 10.52 -10.08
C SER A 21 -7.84 9.94 -10.97
N GLN A 22 -6.60 10.34 -10.74
CA GLN A 22 -5.45 9.78 -11.46
C GLN A 22 -5.31 8.33 -11.03
N LYS A 23 -6.02 7.44 -11.72
CA LYS A 23 -5.83 6.00 -11.59
C LYS A 23 -4.41 5.73 -12.11
N ILE A 24 -3.45 5.62 -11.19
CA ILE A 24 -2.05 5.32 -11.51
C ILE A 24 -2.02 3.92 -12.10
N LYS A 25 -2.10 3.86 -13.44
CA LYS A 25 -2.24 2.64 -14.23
C LYS A 25 -0.83 2.26 -14.71
N ILE A 26 -0.30 1.20 -14.11
CA ILE A 26 1.01 0.56 -14.36
C ILE A 26 2.18 1.27 -13.67
N LEU A 27 2.65 0.66 -12.58
CA LEU A 27 3.88 1.04 -11.93
C LEU A 27 5.03 0.14 -12.40
N SER A 28 6.12 0.75 -12.84
CA SER A 28 7.36 0.02 -13.08
C SER A 28 7.93 -0.53 -11.77
N LYS A 29 8.71 -1.62 -11.85
CA LYS A 29 9.47 -2.15 -10.70
C LYS A 29 10.24 -1.06 -9.95
N LYS A 30 10.85 -0.13 -10.69
CA LYS A 30 11.65 0.97 -10.14
C LYS A 30 10.80 1.92 -9.30
N GLN A 31 9.59 2.24 -9.75
CA GLN A 31 8.66 3.10 -8.99
C GLN A 31 8.19 2.40 -7.73
N ILE A 32 7.82 1.12 -7.80
CA ILE A 32 7.39 0.33 -6.63
C ILE A 32 8.50 0.29 -5.57
N LEU A 33 9.73 -0.05 -5.97
CA LEU A 33 10.87 -0.06 -5.04
C LEU A 33 11.16 1.33 -4.47
N LYS A 34 10.92 2.41 -5.23
CA LYS A 34 11.05 3.78 -4.72
C LYS A 34 10.02 4.07 -3.64
N VAL A 35 8.78 3.60 -3.82
CA VAL A 35 7.73 3.74 -2.80
C VAL A 35 8.07 2.93 -1.55
N PHE A 36 8.43 1.66 -1.67
CA PHE A 36 8.84 0.83 -0.52
C PHE A 36 10.04 1.45 0.21
N LYS A 37 11.02 1.97 -0.52
CA LYS A 37 12.14 2.69 0.08
C LYS A 37 11.69 3.95 0.83
N SER A 38 10.71 4.69 0.32
CA SER A 38 10.23 5.92 0.96
C SER A 38 9.46 5.68 2.26
N THR A 39 8.95 4.46 2.48
CA THR A 39 8.28 4.08 3.73
C THR A 39 9.25 3.54 4.78
N VAL A 40 10.51 3.30 4.41
CA VAL A 40 11.57 2.95 5.37
C VAL A 40 11.94 4.20 6.17
N VAL A 41 11.73 4.16 7.48
CA VAL A 41 12.20 5.19 8.40
C VAL A 41 13.45 4.64 9.10
N GLN A 42 14.57 5.34 8.93
CA GLN A 42 15.82 5.03 9.63
C GLN A 42 16.33 6.29 10.29
N ASN A 43 16.39 6.26 11.62
CA ASN A 43 16.97 7.35 12.42
C ASN A 43 18.50 7.40 12.24
N THR A 44 19.13 6.26 11.94
CA THR A 44 20.57 6.13 11.66
C THR A 44 20.84 5.09 10.58
N LYS A 45 21.80 5.37 9.68
CA LYS A 45 22.17 4.47 8.57
C LYS A 45 22.74 3.17 9.13
N GLY A 46 22.08 2.04 8.84
CA GLY A 46 22.49 0.72 9.30
C GLY A 46 21.78 0.22 10.57
N ASN A 47 20.99 1.08 11.23
CA ASN A 47 20.12 0.68 12.34
C ASN A 47 18.67 0.55 11.88
N ILE A 48 18.02 -0.53 12.29
CA ILE A 48 16.59 -0.72 12.11
C ILE A 48 15.91 0.11 13.20
N SER A 49 15.30 1.24 12.83
CA SER A 49 14.41 1.96 13.74
C SER A 49 13.08 1.22 13.82
N THR A 50 12.52 1.13 15.02
CA THR A 50 11.14 0.64 15.24
C THR A 50 10.09 1.64 14.76
N ASP A 51 10.47 2.89 14.48
CA ASP A 51 9.58 3.92 13.94
C ASP A 51 9.30 3.72 12.44
N SER A 52 9.12 2.49 11.97
CA SER A 52 8.81 2.23 10.57
C SER A 52 7.37 2.61 10.27
N ASN A 53 7.10 3.38 9.19
CA ASN A 53 5.73 3.61 8.69
C ASN A 53 5.19 2.28 8.14
N PRO A 54 4.38 1.53 8.90
CA PRO A 54 4.04 0.17 8.54
C PRO A 54 2.99 0.19 7.43
N TRP A 55 3.04 -0.78 6.53
CA TRP A 55 1.88 -1.09 5.68
C TRP A 55 1.01 -2.07 6.44
N PHE A 56 -0.25 -1.76 6.69
CA PHE A 56 -1.14 -2.61 7.46
C PHE A 56 -2.36 -3.02 6.64
N THR A 57 -2.91 -4.19 6.95
CA THR A 57 -4.12 -4.74 6.33
C THR A 57 -5.00 -5.41 7.38
N ASP A 58 -6.28 -5.55 7.07
CA ASP A 58 -7.26 -6.21 7.92
C ASP A 58 -6.95 -7.71 8.02
N ASN A 59 -6.88 -8.23 9.23
CA ASN A 59 -6.75 -9.66 9.50
C ASN A 59 -7.87 -10.19 10.39
N SER A 60 -9.01 -9.50 10.44
CA SER A 60 -10.23 -10.03 11.02
C SER A 60 -10.58 -11.34 10.30
N GLU A 61 -10.88 -12.40 11.04
CA GLU A 61 -11.22 -13.73 10.49
C GLU A 61 -10.15 -14.35 9.56
N ASP A 62 -8.87 -14.00 9.76
CA ASP A 62 -7.73 -14.45 8.95
C ASP A 62 -7.80 -14.00 7.47
N LYS A 63 -8.48 -12.89 7.18
CA LYS A 63 -8.62 -12.35 5.81
C LYS A 63 -7.29 -12.23 5.08
N TYR A 64 -6.22 -11.80 5.75
CA TYR A 64 -4.90 -11.72 5.12
C TYR A 64 -4.49 -13.05 4.49
N PHE A 65 -4.77 -14.19 5.13
CA PHE A 65 -4.37 -15.51 4.66
C PHE A 65 -5.36 -16.13 3.68
N LYS A 66 -6.66 -15.78 3.76
CA LYS A 66 -7.74 -16.38 2.96
C LYS A 66 -8.06 -15.60 1.70
N ASP A 67 -7.97 -14.28 1.74
CA ASP A 67 -8.48 -13.44 0.67
C ASP A 67 -7.58 -13.45 -0.55
N LYS A 68 -8.22 -13.46 -1.73
CA LYS A 68 -7.50 -13.37 -3.00
C LYS A 68 -7.02 -11.95 -3.29
N ILE A 69 -7.68 -10.95 -2.72
CA ILE A 69 -7.37 -9.53 -2.88
C ILE A 69 -7.09 -8.94 -1.51
N ILE A 70 -5.93 -8.33 -1.35
CA ILE A 70 -5.48 -7.74 -0.09
C ILE A 70 -5.21 -6.26 -0.33
N GLU A 71 -5.75 -5.41 0.53
CA GLU A 71 -5.50 -3.98 0.53
C GLU A 71 -4.62 -3.62 1.71
N PHE A 72 -3.43 -3.13 1.41
CA PHE A 72 -2.52 -2.55 2.39
C PHE A 72 -2.64 -1.04 2.37
N LYS A 73 -2.63 -0.45 3.56
CA LYS A 73 -2.60 1.00 3.75
C LYS A 73 -1.34 1.36 4.50
N ASN A 74 -0.64 2.37 4.01
CA ASN A 74 0.46 3.02 4.72
C ASN A 74 -0.06 4.38 5.13
N ALA A 75 -0.13 4.62 6.43
CA ALA A 75 -0.59 5.89 6.91
C ALA A 75 0.15 6.31 8.15
N ARG A 76 0.43 7.60 8.21
CA ARG A 76 0.82 8.28 9.44
C ARG A 76 -0.40 8.62 10.30
N SER A 77 -1.61 8.61 9.72
CA SER A 77 -2.81 9.13 10.38
C SER A 77 -4.08 8.27 10.24
N PHE A 78 -4.04 7.11 9.56
CA PHE A 78 -5.25 6.34 9.25
C PHE A 78 -5.93 5.74 10.49
N GLN A 79 -7.21 6.03 10.63
CA GLN A 79 -8.12 5.32 11.53
C GLN A 79 -8.51 3.98 10.91
N ARG A 80 -8.24 2.91 11.65
CA ARG A 80 -8.58 1.55 11.24
C ARG A 80 -9.96 1.19 11.77
N ASP A 81 -10.82 0.70 10.88
CA ASP A 81 -12.12 0.12 11.24
C ASP A 81 -11.99 -1.33 11.74
N TYR A 82 -10.76 -1.83 11.83
CA TYR A 82 -10.43 -3.19 12.24
C TYR A 82 -9.32 -3.16 13.30
N CYS A 83 -9.39 -4.13 14.22
CA CYS A 83 -8.49 -4.23 15.36
C CYS A 83 -7.47 -5.38 15.23
N LYS A 84 -7.73 -6.40 14.40
CA LYS A 84 -6.74 -7.43 14.04
C LYS A 84 -5.99 -7.02 12.78
N ILE A 85 -4.67 -6.98 12.84
CA ILE A 85 -3.84 -6.48 11.75
C ILE A 85 -2.72 -7.44 11.39
N ILE A 86 -2.40 -7.49 10.10
CA ILE A 86 -1.09 -7.88 9.61
C ILE A 86 -0.38 -6.63 9.11
N ASN A 87 0.87 -6.44 9.52
CA ASN A 87 1.68 -5.31 9.08
C ASN A 87 2.98 -5.74 8.41
N TRP A 88 3.36 -5.05 7.35
CA TRP A 88 4.64 -5.18 6.66
C TRP A 88 5.51 -3.97 7.02
N ASN A 89 6.54 -4.21 7.80
CA ASN A 89 7.49 -3.20 8.27
C ASN A 89 8.76 -3.25 7.44
N PHE A 90 8.86 -2.38 6.44
CA PHE A 90 10.03 -2.31 5.58
C PHE A 90 11.22 -1.71 6.33
N TYR A 91 12.31 -2.47 6.39
CA TYR A 91 13.61 -1.99 6.90
C TYR A 91 14.64 -1.83 5.76
N LYS A 92 14.36 -2.39 4.58
CA LYS A 92 15.05 -2.16 3.30
C LYS A 92 14.00 -2.03 2.19
N LYS A 93 14.39 -1.52 1.01
CA LYS A 93 13.49 -1.37 -0.15
C LYS A 93 12.90 -2.71 -0.65
N ASP A 94 13.57 -3.81 -0.34
CA ASP A 94 13.35 -5.17 -0.82
C ASP A 94 13.28 -6.18 0.34
N ALA A 95 13.10 -5.71 1.57
CA ALA A 95 12.91 -6.58 2.73
C ALA A 95 12.06 -5.92 3.81
N PHE A 96 11.20 -6.72 4.44
CA PHE A 96 10.31 -6.30 5.50
C PHE A 96 10.11 -7.41 6.54
N VAL A 97 9.59 -7.03 7.69
CA VAL A 97 9.15 -7.97 8.73
C VAL A 97 7.63 -7.99 8.75
N ILE A 98 7.04 -9.18 8.82
CA ILE A 98 5.61 -9.36 9.06
C ILE A 98 5.34 -9.28 10.56
N GLY A 99 4.49 -8.35 10.98
CA GLY A 99 3.90 -8.36 12.32
C GLY A 99 2.44 -8.82 12.28
N ASP A 100 2.00 -9.38 13.40
CA ASP A 100 0.63 -9.81 13.64
C ASP A 100 0.22 -9.28 15.02
N ALA A 101 -0.80 -8.42 15.03
CA ALA A 101 -1.26 -7.76 16.24
C ALA A 101 -2.79 -7.78 16.34
N ASP A 102 -3.26 -7.93 17.57
CA ASP A 102 -4.66 -7.93 17.97
C ASP A 102 -4.87 -6.80 18.99
N TYR A 103 -5.52 -5.74 18.52
CA TYR A 103 -5.91 -4.57 19.31
C TYR A 103 -7.39 -4.64 19.74
N CYS A 104 -8.07 -5.77 19.55
CA CYS A 104 -9.50 -5.88 19.84
C CYS A 104 -9.79 -5.97 21.34
N ASN A 105 -8.83 -6.52 22.09
CA ASN A 105 -8.93 -6.71 23.52
C ASN A 105 -7.82 -5.93 24.23
N GLU A 106 -8.08 -5.56 25.48
CA GLU A 106 -7.10 -4.91 26.35
C GLU A 106 -6.55 -5.93 27.37
N PRO A 107 -5.21 -6.07 27.53
CA PRO A 107 -4.17 -5.33 26.80
C PRO A 107 -4.03 -5.78 25.34
N PRO A 108 -3.64 -4.88 24.41
CA PRO A 108 -3.31 -5.28 23.05
C PRO A 108 -2.23 -6.35 23.00
N MET A 109 -2.38 -7.30 22.09
CA MET A 109 -1.43 -8.39 21.91
C MET A 109 -0.69 -8.22 20.58
N GLN A 110 0.61 -8.48 20.60
CA GLN A 110 1.41 -8.59 19.38
C GLN A 110 2.20 -9.90 19.43
N LYS A 111 2.20 -10.65 18.33
CA LYS A 111 3.02 -11.84 18.23
C LYS A 111 4.49 -11.44 18.19
N VAL A 112 5.30 -12.16 18.97
CA VAL A 112 6.76 -11.99 18.95
C VAL A 112 7.28 -12.29 17.56
N THR A 113 8.10 -11.37 17.03
CA THR A 113 8.79 -11.55 15.76
C THR A 113 9.75 -12.74 15.83
N LYS A 114 9.65 -13.64 14.86
CA LYS A 114 10.49 -14.83 14.70
C LYS A 114 11.19 -14.83 13.33
N PRO A 115 12.20 -15.69 13.09
CA PRO A 115 12.91 -15.76 11.81
C PRO A 115 12.00 -15.92 10.59
N GLU A 116 10.91 -16.69 10.69
CA GLU A 116 9.92 -16.87 9.62
C GLU A 116 9.19 -15.58 9.21
N ASN A 117 9.23 -14.55 10.05
CA ASN A 117 8.60 -13.26 9.77
C ASN A 117 9.50 -12.33 8.95
N PHE A 118 10.79 -12.65 8.77
CA PHE A 118 11.70 -11.86 7.94
C PHE A 118 11.54 -12.25 6.49
N ILE A 119 11.05 -11.29 5.70
CA ILE A 119 10.72 -11.50 4.30
C ILE A 119 11.67 -10.67 3.42
N SER A 120 12.23 -11.33 2.41
CA SER A 120 12.84 -10.68 1.27
C SER A 120 11.88 -10.73 0.08
N LEU A 121 11.92 -9.72 -0.79
CA LEU A 121 11.05 -9.67 -1.95
C LEU A 121 11.83 -9.51 -3.26
N LYS A 122 11.26 -10.05 -4.33
CA LYS A 122 11.72 -9.81 -5.71
C LYS A 122 10.55 -9.34 -6.57
N LEU A 123 10.80 -8.39 -7.46
CA LEU A 123 9.80 -7.91 -8.42
C LEU A 123 10.09 -8.48 -9.81
N ILE A 124 9.10 -9.13 -10.41
CA ILE A 124 9.12 -9.61 -11.81
C ILE A 124 8.09 -8.80 -12.60
N GLN A 125 8.46 -8.37 -13.81
CA GLN A 125 7.56 -7.63 -14.70
C GLN A 125 7.26 -8.59 -15.84
N ASN A 126 5.99 -8.81 -16.09
CA ASN A 126 5.50 -9.58 -17.23
C ASN A 126 4.35 -8.83 -17.90
N ASN A 127 3.73 -9.47 -18.89
CA ASN A 127 2.62 -8.88 -19.65
C ASN A 127 1.39 -8.55 -18.78
N SER A 128 1.24 -9.20 -17.63
CA SER A 128 0.13 -8.99 -16.70
C SER A 128 0.38 -7.88 -15.68
N GLY A 129 1.62 -7.41 -15.53
CA GLY A 129 2.00 -6.36 -14.59
C GLY A 129 3.26 -6.70 -13.79
N VAL A 130 3.35 -6.12 -12.58
CA VAL A 130 4.45 -6.42 -11.65
C VAL A 130 3.99 -7.47 -10.65
N VAL A 131 4.70 -8.59 -10.63
CA VAL A 131 4.57 -9.66 -9.65
C VAL A 131 5.57 -9.45 -8.53
N LEU A 132 5.07 -9.44 -7.30
CA LEU A 132 5.81 -9.44 -6.06
C LEU A 132 5.96 -10.89 -5.57
N LEU A 133 7.19 -11.37 -5.51
CA LEU A 133 7.53 -12.67 -4.95
C LEU A 133 8.09 -12.48 -3.54
N LEU A 134 7.57 -13.23 -2.56
CA LEU A 134 7.99 -13.16 -1.17
C LEU A 134 8.76 -14.40 -0.78
N PHE A 135 9.91 -14.22 -0.13
CA PHE A 135 10.79 -15.29 0.29
C PHE A 135 11.17 -15.17 1.77
N ASN A 136 11.21 -16.31 2.44
CA ASN A 136 11.86 -16.47 3.74
C ASN A 136 13.01 -17.47 3.56
N GLU A 137 14.24 -17.08 3.92
CA GLU A 137 15.44 -17.91 3.73
C GLU A 137 15.52 -18.58 2.34
N ASP A 138 15.32 -17.79 1.28
CA ASP A 138 15.27 -18.21 -0.14
C ASP A 138 14.11 -19.14 -0.54
N LYS A 139 13.27 -19.60 0.40
CA LYS A 139 12.04 -20.33 0.10
C LYS A 139 10.94 -19.36 -0.29
N LEU A 140 10.34 -19.56 -1.47
CA LEU A 140 9.16 -18.81 -1.91
C LEU A 140 7.98 -19.16 -0.99
N ILE A 141 7.38 -18.15 -0.35
CA ILE A 141 6.27 -18.32 0.60
C ILE A 141 4.94 -17.80 0.06
N ASP A 142 4.96 -16.75 -0.78
CA ASP A 142 3.76 -16.20 -1.40
C ASP A 142 4.13 -15.40 -2.66
N GLN A 143 3.13 -15.17 -3.51
CA GLN A 143 3.26 -14.39 -4.72
C GLN A 143 2.00 -13.57 -5.02
N PHE A 144 2.21 -12.30 -5.35
CA PHE A 144 1.14 -11.35 -5.58
C PHE A 144 1.33 -10.61 -6.89
N LEU A 145 0.25 -10.41 -7.64
CA LEU A 145 0.19 -9.37 -8.65
C LEU A 145 -0.13 -8.04 -7.98
N ILE A 146 0.68 -7.01 -8.22
CA ILE A 146 0.39 -5.65 -7.76
C ILE A 146 -0.67 -5.06 -8.70
N ILE A 147 -1.90 -4.93 -8.19
CA ILE A 147 -3.05 -4.40 -8.94
C ILE A 147 -2.95 -2.88 -9.04
N SER A 148 -2.74 -2.23 -7.91
CA SER A 148 -2.56 -0.78 -7.85
C SER A 148 -1.69 -0.39 -6.66
N LEU A 149 -1.05 0.76 -6.79
CA LEU A 149 -0.42 1.46 -5.68
C LEU A 149 -0.66 2.96 -5.89
N GLU A 150 -1.44 3.53 -5.00
CA GLU A 150 -2.07 4.83 -5.12
C GLU A 150 -1.60 5.72 -3.97
N LYS A 151 -1.43 7.01 -4.27
CA LYS A 151 -1.16 8.04 -3.26
C LYS A 151 -2.39 8.91 -3.16
N ILE A 152 -3.01 8.95 -1.98
CA ILE A 152 -4.21 9.74 -1.70
C ILE A 152 -3.87 10.86 -0.71
N LYS A 153 -4.58 11.98 -0.78
CA LYS A 153 -4.45 13.05 0.23
C LYS A 153 -4.89 12.47 1.57
N SER A 154 -4.12 12.73 2.63
CA SER A 154 -4.51 12.25 3.96
C SER A 154 -5.79 12.96 4.42
N VAL A 155 -6.64 12.22 5.12
CA VAL A 155 -7.89 12.76 5.68
C VAL A 155 -7.63 13.62 6.92
N TYR A 156 -6.47 13.45 7.57
CA TYR A 156 -6.16 14.09 8.86
C TYR A 156 -5.14 15.24 8.76
N ASP A 157 -4.17 15.13 7.85
CA ASP A 157 -3.23 16.22 7.56
C ASP A 157 -3.21 16.49 6.06
N GLU A 158 -3.70 17.67 5.69
CA GLU A 158 -3.78 18.08 4.30
C GLU A 158 -2.42 18.19 3.60
N ASN A 159 -1.33 18.29 4.36
CA ASN A 159 0.04 18.33 3.88
C ASN A 159 0.66 16.93 3.72
N GLU A 160 0.01 15.90 4.27
CA GLU A 160 0.45 14.52 4.17
C GLU A 160 -0.34 13.74 3.10
N SER A 161 0.10 12.51 2.86
CA SER A 161 -0.54 11.63 1.91
C SER A 161 -0.43 10.20 2.36
N ASP A 162 -1.52 9.47 2.25
CA ASP A 162 -1.54 8.04 2.54
C ASP A 162 -1.25 7.26 1.26
N LEU A 163 -0.68 6.07 1.41
CA LEU A 163 -0.47 5.16 0.31
C LEU A 163 -1.38 3.95 0.45
N ILE A 164 -2.00 3.54 -0.64
CA ILE A 164 -2.84 2.34 -0.69
C ILE A 164 -2.26 1.41 -1.73
N MET A 165 -1.99 0.16 -1.34
CA MET A 165 -1.50 -0.89 -2.24
C MET A 165 -2.51 -2.03 -2.29
N LYS A 166 -2.96 -2.38 -3.49
CA LYS A 166 -3.84 -3.52 -3.74
C LYS A 166 -3.07 -4.65 -4.38
N LEU A 167 -3.14 -5.83 -3.76
CA LEU A 167 -2.46 -7.04 -4.18
C LEU A 167 -3.48 -8.11 -4.54
N LYS A 168 -3.20 -8.89 -5.59
CA LYS A 168 -3.93 -10.13 -5.90
C LYS A 168 -3.02 -11.32 -5.68
N ARG A 169 -3.39 -12.21 -4.76
CA ARG A 169 -2.68 -13.47 -4.54
C ARG A 169 -2.76 -14.37 -5.79
N LEU A 170 -1.64 -14.97 -6.17
CA LEU A 170 -1.52 -15.82 -7.36
C LEU A 170 -1.52 -17.32 -7.06
N ASN A 171 -1.46 -17.69 -5.77
CA ASN A 171 -1.62 -19.06 -5.28
C ASN A 171 -3.02 -19.28 -4.73
#